data_AF-A0A971B5I4-F1
#
_entry.id   AF-A0A971B5I4-F1
#
_cell.length_a   1.000
_cell.length_b   1.000
_cell.length_c   1.000
_cell.angle_alpha   90.00
_cell.angle_beta   90.00
_cell.angle_gamma   90.00
#
_symmetry.space_group_name_H-M   'P 1'
#
loop_
_entity.id
_entity.type
_entity.pdbx_description
1 polymer ?
#
loop_
_entity_poly.entity_id
_entity_poly.type
_entity_poly.pdbx_seq_one_letter_code
_entity_poly.pdbx_strand_id
1 'polypeptide(L)'
;MPFHNTSKLTFARLKDDPGKIARNLAGYIKSFSANVRSIFERFGFEEHIAKLDEHNRLFLVVQKFCDIDLHPDAVPNIEMGYIFEELIRRFNEAANETAGEHSKIFDTEDFGFQKITVERRLRLNFQASAERIERLREAKLFQNLATSKKKKGSKAAEEKIKAGRELQKAILRALGKLDGSKVYLNRDAFLEDLEAALKAAKVKIGAPVKKAIVGALSERDETADVCTDKDGNPEPDADLRGYENVPLKEDIHAYFEREVRPHVPDAWIDQGKTKVGYEIPLNRHFYKYQPPRPLEEIEADIAGLEKDIVKMLREVVE
;
A
#
# COMPACT_ATOMS: atom_id res chain seq x y z
N MET A 1 28.18 -20.01 14.13
CA MET A 1 28.89 -21.03 14.91
C MET A 1 28.03 -22.30 14.95
N PRO A 2 28.61 -23.50 14.81
CA PRO A 2 27.85 -24.74 14.82
C PRO A 2 27.23 -25.04 16.19
N PHE A 3 25.96 -25.40 16.20
CA PHE A 3 25.21 -25.88 17.36
C PHE A 3 25.72 -27.26 17.78
N HIS A 4 26.09 -27.42 19.06
CA HIS A 4 26.50 -28.72 19.62
C HIS A 4 26.35 -28.74 21.16
N ASN A 5 26.28 -29.93 21.73
CA ASN A 5 26.29 -30.19 23.17
C ASN A 5 27.34 -31.25 23.52
N THR A 6 28.19 -30.99 24.51
CA THR A 6 29.28 -31.89 24.93
C THR A 6 28.93 -32.76 26.16
N SER A 7 27.69 -32.72 26.63
CA SER A 7 27.24 -33.48 27.79
C SER A 7 27.31 -34.98 27.53
N LYS A 8 27.69 -35.73 28.57
CA LYS A 8 27.62 -37.20 28.56
C LYS A 8 26.19 -37.70 28.74
N LEU A 9 25.27 -36.82 29.14
CA LEU A 9 23.84 -37.10 29.31
C LEU A 9 23.07 -36.59 28.10
N THR A 10 22.10 -37.37 27.63
CA THR A 10 21.04 -36.87 26.75
C THR A 10 19.90 -36.34 27.61
N PHE A 11 19.04 -35.48 27.04
CA PHE A 11 17.88 -34.96 27.76
C PHE A 11 17.01 -36.10 28.35
N ALA A 12 16.79 -37.15 27.56
CA ALA A 12 16.05 -38.34 27.98
C ALA A 12 16.72 -39.12 29.14
N ARG A 13 18.04 -39.06 29.29
CA ARG A 13 18.79 -39.72 30.39
C ARG A 13 18.86 -38.90 31.67
N LEU A 14 18.37 -37.65 31.65
CA LEU A 14 18.31 -36.84 32.87
C LEU A 14 17.40 -37.45 33.94
N LYS A 15 16.38 -38.23 33.52
CA LYS A 15 15.44 -38.91 34.40
C LYS A 15 16.03 -40.10 35.17
N ASP A 16 17.21 -40.58 34.78
CA ASP A 16 17.82 -41.79 35.34
C ASP A 16 18.34 -41.56 36.78
N ASP A 17 18.53 -40.31 37.20
CA ASP A 17 18.90 -39.93 38.58
C ASP A 17 17.99 -38.77 39.08
N PRO A 18 16.74 -39.07 39.50
CA PRO A 18 15.76 -38.07 39.92
C PRO A 18 16.25 -37.18 41.07
N GLY A 19 17.03 -37.75 42.00
CA GLY A 19 17.55 -37.03 43.17
C GLY A 19 18.62 -35.99 42.84
N LYS A 20 19.10 -35.93 41.59
CA LYS A 20 20.08 -34.95 41.12
C LYS A 20 19.63 -34.22 39.86
N ILE A 21 18.33 -34.20 39.59
CA ILE A 21 17.76 -33.68 38.35
C ILE A 21 18.16 -32.22 38.07
N ALA A 22 18.12 -31.34 39.08
CA ALA A 22 18.55 -29.94 38.94
C ALA A 22 20.01 -29.81 38.52
N ARG A 23 20.90 -30.53 39.20
CA ARG A 23 22.34 -30.54 38.89
C ARG A 23 22.60 -31.09 37.49
N ASN A 24 21.91 -32.17 37.12
CA ASN A 24 22.10 -32.83 35.84
C ASN A 24 21.59 -31.97 34.68
N LEU A 25 20.42 -31.34 34.83
CA LEU A 25 19.85 -30.43 33.82
C LEU A 25 20.69 -29.16 33.66
N ALA A 26 21.13 -28.54 34.76
CA ALA A 26 22.02 -27.38 34.70
C ALA A 26 23.36 -27.73 34.03
N GLY A 27 23.93 -28.91 34.34
CA GLY A 27 25.12 -29.42 33.67
C GLY A 27 24.90 -29.64 32.17
N TYR A 28 23.78 -30.25 31.79
CA TYR A 28 23.39 -30.46 30.39
C TYR A 28 23.28 -29.14 29.61
N ILE A 29 22.67 -28.10 30.20
CA ILE A 29 22.55 -26.76 29.60
C ILE A 29 23.94 -26.11 29.46
N LYS A 30 24.78 -26.20 30.49
CA LYS A 30 26.16 -25.66 30.46
C LYS A 30 27.03 -26.31 29.40
N SER A 31 26.75 -27.56 29.02
CA SER A 31 27.50 -28.26 27.98
C SER A 31 27.16 -27.86 26.54
N PHE A 32 26.17 -27.00 26.32
CA PHE A 32 25.94 -26.42 24.99
C PHE A 32 27.04 -25.43 24.57
N SER A 33 27.15 -25.22 23.25
CA SER A 33 28.00 -24.20 22.64
C SER A 33 27.69 -22.79 23.18
N ALA A 34 28.70 -21.90 23.19
CA ALA A 34 28.60 -20.59 23.85
C ALA A 34 27.42 -19.73 23.36
N ASN A 35 27.08 -19.78 22.07
CA ASN A 35 25.96 -19.06 21.48
C ASN A 35 24.58 -19.56 21.95
N VAL A 36 24.48 -20.83 22.34
CA VAL A 36 23.23 -21.42 22.87
C VAL A 36 23.15 -21.18 24.37
N ARG A 37 24.28 -21.33 25.07
CA ARG A 37 24.35 -21.07 26.52
C ARG A 37 23.92 -19.63 26.86
N SER A 38 24.36 -18.65 26.07
CA SER A 38 23.98 -17.25 26.29
C SER A 38 22.47 -16.99 26.14
N ILE A 39 21.75 -17.82 25.38
CA ILE A 39 20.29 -17.76 25.28
C ILE A 39 19.70 -18.19 26.62
N PHE A 40 20.07 -19.38 27.12
CA PHE A 40 19.58 -19.88 28.41
C PHE A 40 19.89 -18.96 29.59
N GLU A 41 21.07 -18.33 29.60
CA GLU A 41 21.48 -17.33 30.60
C GLU A 41 20.56 -16.10 30.59
N ARG A 42 20.25 -15.55 29.39
CA ARG A 42 19.35 -14.38 29.26
C ARG A 42 17.92 -14.69 29.68
N PHE A 43 17.47 -15.92 29.53
CA PHE A 43 16.16 -16.37 29.99
C PHE A 43 16.14 -16.80 31.47
N GLY A 44 17.26 -16.70 32.20
CA GLY A 44 17.29 -16.99 33.64
C GLY A 44 16.97 -18.46 33.99
N PHE A 45 17.34 -19.41 33.13
CA PHE A 45 16.97 -20.81 33.31
C PHE A 45 17.49 -21.43 34.62
N GLU A 46 18.66 -21.02 35.12
CA GLU A 46 19.18 -21.52 36.39
C GLU A 46 18.24 -21.20 37.57
N GLU A 47 17.67 -19.98 37.58
CA GLU A 47 16.70 -19.57 38.61
C GLU A 47 15.40 -20.38 38.51
N HIS A 48 14.95 -20.66 37.28
CA HIS A 48 13.73 -21.42 37.03
C HIS A 48 13.89 -22.88 37.44
N ILE A 49 15.06 -23.48 37.14
CA ILE A 49 15.43 -24.82 37.58
C ILE A 49 15.42 -24.90 39.11
N ALA A 50 16.05 -23.94 39.79
CA ALA A 50 16.10 -23.90 41.25
C ALA A 50 14.69 -23.81 41.86
N LYS A 51 13.84 -22.90 41.36
CA LYS A 51 12.44 -22.74 41.82
C LYS A 51 11.63 -24.02 41.62
N LEU A 52 11.74 -24.66 40.45
CA LEU A 52 11.01 -25.90 40.17
C LEU A 52 11.50 -27.07 41.02
N ASP A 53 12.78 -27.12 41.36
CA ASP A 53 13.36 -28.16 42.21
C ASP A 53 12.91 -27.99 43.66
N GLU A 54 12.94 -26.76 44.19
CA GLU A 54 12.44 -26.42 45.53
C GLU A 54 10.97 -26.83 45.72
N HIS A 55 10.15 -26.68 44.69
CA HIS A 55 8.74 -27.08 44.70
C HIS A 55 8.49 -28.54 44.31
N ASN A 56 9.53 -29.38 44.16
CA ASN A 56 9.42 -30.78 43.74
C ASN A 56 8.67 -30.98 42.41
N ARG A 57 8.76 -30.01 41.49
CA ARG A 57 8.12 -30.04 40.17
C ARG A 57 9.09 -30.33 39.03
N LEU A 58 10.37 -30.05 39.21
CA LEU A 58 11.37 -30.13 38.13
C LEU A 58 11.41 -31.51 37.45
N PHE A 59 11.47 -32.58 38.24
CA PHE A 59 11.50 -33.94 37.70
C PHE A 59 10.25 -34.25 36.84
N LEU A 60 9.06 -33.89 37.33
CA LEU A 60 7.80 -34.13 36.62
C LEU A 60 7.76 -33.36 35.29
N VAL A 61 8.26 -32.12 35.27
CA VAL A 61 8.36 -31.31 34.05
C VAL A 61 9.31 -31.96 33.06
N VAL A 62 10.52 -32.31 33.48
CA VAL A 62 11.51 -32.97 32.59
C VAL A 62 10.96 -34.29 32.06
N GLN A 63 10.31 -35.09 32.91
CA GLN A 63 9.67 -36.33 32.50
C GLN A 63 8.63 -36.10 31.40
N LYS A 64 7.75 -35.11 31.55
CA LYS A 64 6.74 -34.77 30.54
C LYS A 64 7.34 -34.33 29.22
N PHE A 65 8.41 -33.53 29.24
CA PHE A 65 9.12 -33.15 28.02
C PHE A 65 9.86 -34.33 27.36
N CYS A 66 10.22 -35.37 28.11
CA CYS A 66 10.78 -36.60 27.53
C CYS A 66 9.74 -37.47 26.81
N ASP A 67 8.45 -37.30 27.12
CA ASP A 67 7.35 -38.06 26.50
C ASP A 67 6.92 -37.46 25.15
N ILE A 68 7.45 -36.30 24.78
CA ILE A 68 7.10 -35.56 23.55
C ILE A 68 8.31 -35.52 22.62
N ASP A 69 8.16 -36.03 21.40
CA ASP A 69 9.20 -35.92 20.38
C ASP A 69 9.13 -34.56 19.69
N LEU A 70 10.08 -33.69 20.03
CA LEU A 70 10.27 -32.36 19.42
C LEU A 70 11.52 -32.31 18.53
N HIS A 71 12.04 -33.47 18.10
CA HIS A 71 13.17 -33.51 17.20
C HIS A 71 12.81 -32.82 15.86
N PRO A 72 13.71 -32.08 15.20
CA PRO A 72 13.42 -31.41 13.91
C PRO A 72 12.94 -32.34 12.79
N ASP A 73 13.21 -33.65 12.90
CA ASP A 73 12.73 -34.66 11.95
C ASP A 73 11.25 -35.03 12.18
N ALA A 74 10.76 -34.92 13.43
CA ALA A 74 9.38 -35.18 13.81
C ALA A 74 8.53 -33.90 13.77
N VAL A 75 9.09 -32.77 14.22
CA VAL A 75 8.45 -31.47 14.22
C VAL A 75 9.37 -30.46 13.52
N PRO A 76 9.08 -30.11 12.24
CA PRO A 76 9.86 -29.13 11.50
C PRO A 76 9.92 -27.76 12.20
N ASN A 77 10.98 -26.99 11.95
CA ASN A 77 11.18 -25.68 12.59
C ASN A 77 9.99 -24.72 12.44
N ILE A 78 9.30 -24.73 11.30
CA ILE A 78 8.12 -23.87 11.09
C ILE A 78 6.95 -24.26 12.00
N GLU A 79 6.74 -25.56 12.19
CA GLU A 79 5.68 -26.10 13.03
C GLU A 79 5.99 -25.87 14.52
N MET A 80 7.26 -26.01 14.92
CA MET A 80 7.72 -25.59 16.26
C MET A 80 7.48 -24.10 16.54
N GLY A 81 7.61 -23.25 15.50
CA GLY A 81 7.27 -21.83 15.59
C GLY A 81 5.79 -21.63 15.96
N TYR A 82 4.87 -22.27 15.23
CA TYR A 82 3.44 -22.20 15.51
C TYR A 82 3.09 -22.76 16.90
N ILE A 83 3.71 -23.87 17.32
CA ILE A 83 3.51 -24.43 18.66
C ILE A 83 3.93 -23.42 19.73
N PHE A 84 5.07 -22.74 19.56
CA PHE A 84 5.56 -21.75 20.52
C PHE A 84 4.63 -20.52 20.60
N GLU A 85 4.16 -20.02 19.46
CA GLU A 85 3.19 -18.92 19.41
C GLU A 85 1.87 -19.27 20.12
N GLU A 86 1.35 -20.49 19.88
CA GLU A 86 0.14 -20.98 20.52
C GLU A 86 0.32 -21.16 22.05
N LEU A 87 1.51 -21.57 22.50
CA LEU A 87 1.83 -21.62 23.93
C LEU A 87 1.83 -20.22 24.55
N ILE A 88 2.49 -19.24 23.93
CA ILE A 88 2.47 -17.85 24.40
C ILE A 88 1.03 -17.33 24.49
N ARG A 89 0.21 -17.60 23.46
CA ARG A 89 -1.21 -17.22 23.45
C ARG A 89 -1.95 -17.78 24.67
N ARG A 90 -1.87 -19.10 24.88
CA ARG A 90 -2.55 -19.78 26.01
C ARG A 90 -2.06 -19.29 27.37
N PHE A 91 -0.76 -19.07 27.52
CA PHE A 91 -0.19 -18.57 28.77
C PHE A 91 -0.67 -17.16 29.08
N ASN A 92 -0.65 -16.26 28.09
CA ASN A 92 -1.11 -14.90 28.30
C ASN A 92 -2.64 -14.85 28.55
N GLU A 93 -3.44 -15.68 27.86
CA GLU A 93 -4.88 -15.80 28.12
C GLU A 93 -5.18 -16.30 29.54
N ALA A 94 -4.42 -17.30 30.02
CA ALA A 94 -4.59 -17.85 31.36
C ALA A 94 -4.09 -16.89 32.46
N ALA A 95 -3.10 -16.04 32.15
CA ALA A 95 -2.54 -15.07 33.09
C ALA A 95 -3.43 -13.84 33.32
N ASN A 96 -4.51 -13.64 32.54
CA ASN A 96 -5.37 -12.45 32.57
C ASN A 96 -4.61 -11.11 32.41
N GLU A 97 -3.32 -11.13 32.08
CA GLU A 97 -2.50 -9.98 31.79
C GLU A 97 -2.24 -9.95 30.28
N THR A 98 -2.83 -8.94 29.64
CA THR A 98 -2.37 -8.27 28.41
C THR A 98 -2.09 -9.10 27.14
N ALA A 99 -2.47 -10.38 27.08
CA ALA A 99 -2.30 -11.25 25.90
C ALA A 99 -2.67 -10.60 24.57
N GLY A 100 -3.89 -10.06 24.51
CA GLY A 100 -4.44 -9.43 23.32
C GLY A 100 -3.90 -8.03 23.04
N GLU A 101 -3.08 -7.46 23.93
CA GLU A 101 -2.43 -6.16 23.74
C GLU A 101 -1.14 -6.28 22.92
N HIS A 102 -0.46 -7.42 23.01
CA HIS A 102 0.85 -7.63 22.39
C HIS A 102 0.84 -8.67 21.27
N SER A 103 -0.13 -9.59 21.25
CA SER A 103 -0.25 -10.62 20.21
C SER A 103 -1.68 -10.74 19.71
N LYS A 104 -1.84 -10.77 18.38
CA LYS A 104 -3.12 -10.99 17.69
C LYS A 104 -2.90 -11.92 16.51
N ILE A 105 -3.80 -12.89 16.35
CA ILE A 105 -3.78 -13.85 15.24
C ILE A 105 -4.83 -13.41 14.22
N PHE A 106 -4.47 -13.44 12.95
CA PHE A 106 -5.29 -13.05 11.82
C PHE A 106 -5.14 -14.07 10.70
N ASP A 107 -6.18 -14.22 9.89
CA ASP A 107 -6.06 -14.92 8.62
C ASP A 107 -5.26 -14.05 7.64
N THR A 108 -4.57 -14.67 6.69
CA THR A 108 -3.86 -13.93 5.63
C THR A 108 -4.79 -12.97 4.89
N GLU A 109 -6.04 -13.38 4.65
CA GLU A 109 -7.06 -12.57 3.97
C GLU A 109 -7.49 -11.32 4.74
N ASP A 110 -7.28 -11.25 6.07
CA ASP A 110 -7.64 -10.07 6.87
C ASP A 110 -6.82 -8.83 6.50
N PHE A 111 -5.64 -9.05 5.92
CA PHE A 111 -4.74 -7.99 5.46
C PHE A 111 -4.86 -7.73 3.96
N GLY A 112 -5.61 -8.56 3.25
CA GLY A 112 -5.74 -8.47 1.81
C GLY A 112 -6.83 -7.50 1.39
N PHE A 113 -6.61 -6.82 0.27
CA PHE A 113 -7.62 -6.01 -0.40
C PHE A 113 -7.52 -6.11 -1.92
N GLN A 114 -8.65 -5.92 -2.59
CA GLN A 114 -8.73 -5.66 -4.02
C GLN A 114 -8.69 -4.14 -4.22
N LYS A 115 -7.59 -3.63 -4.76
CA LYS A 115 -7.49 -2.26 -5.24
C LYS A 115 -8.24 -2.15 -6.56
N ILE A 116 -9.50 -1.74 -6.51
CA ILE A 116 -10.31 -1.54 -7.70
C ILE A 116 -9.98 -0.20 -8.34
N THR A 117 -10.00 -0.16 -9.68
CA THR A 117 -9.89 1.10 -10.43
C THR A 117 -11.29 1.59 -10.75
N VAL A 118 -11.62 2.77 -10.22
CA VAL A 118 -12.91 3.41 -10.44
C VAL A 118 -12.76 4.43 -11.57
N GLU A 119 -13.31 4.11 -12.73
CA GLU A 119 -13.31 5.00 -13.89
C GLU A 119 -14.58 5.85 -13.91
N ARG A 120 -14.47 7.07 -14.42
CA ARG A 120 -15.60 7.99 -14.63
C ARG A 120 -15.73 8.36 -16.10
N ARG A 121 -16.92 8.79 -16.51
CA ARG A 121 -17.21 9.03 -17.93
C ARG A 121 -16.55 10.33 -18.37
N LEU A 122 -15.79 10.26 -19.45
CA LEU A 122 -15.23 11.45 -20.07
C LEU A 122 -16.35 12.27 -20.72
N ARG A 123 -16.47 13.53 -20.31
CA ARG A 123 -17.38 14.52 -20.91
C ARG A 123 -16.60 15.75 -21.33
N LEU A 124 -16.68 16.08 -22.61
CA LEU A 124 -15.92 17.16 -23.21
C LEU A 124 -16.86 18.03 -24.05
N ASN A 125 -16.73 19.35 -23.88
CA ASN A 125 -17.24 20.28 -24.87
C ASN A 125 -16.14 20.59 -25.89
N PHE A 126 -16.54 21.04 -27.08
CA PHE A 126 -15.63 21.40 -28.16
C PHE A 126 -15.96 22.79 -28.68
N GLN A 127 -14.93 23.55 -29.04
CA GLN A 127 -15.10 24.91 -29.57
C GLN A 127 -13.88 25.30 -30.40
N ALA A 128 -14.10 25.95 -31.53
CA ALA A 128 -13.05 26.53 -32.37
C ALA A 128 -12.77 28.00 -32.01
N SER A 129 -12.69 28.33 -30.72
CA SER A 129 -12.39 29.69 -30.28
C SER A 129 -10.92 30.05 -30.55
N ALA A 130 -10.62 31.34 -30.60
CA ALA A 130 -9.26 31.82 -30.83
C ALA A 130 -8.26 31.22 -29.82
N GLU A 131 -8.64 31.19 -28.54
CA GLU A 131 -7.82 30.62 -27.46
C GLU A 131 -7.52 29.13 -27.67
N ARG A 132 -8.53 28.31 -27.96
CA ARG A 132 -8.34 26.87 -28.18
C ARG A 132 -7.55 26.56 -29.45
N ILE A 133 -7.69 27.40 -30.47
CA ILE A 133 -6.86 27.32 -31.69
C ILE A 133 -5.39 27.66 -31.38
N GLU A 134 -5.12 28.61 -30.48
CA GLU A 134 -3.75 28.87 -30.03
C GLU A 134 -3.19 27.67 -29.24
N ARG A 135 -3.99 27.01 -28.38
CA ARG A 135 -3.58 25.74 -27.72
C ARG A 135 -3.16 24.67 -28.73
N LEU A 136 -3.80 24.60 -29.90
CA LEU A 136 -3.41 23.67 -30.97
C LEU A 136 -2.02 23.97 -31.52
N ARG A 137 -1.59 25.23 -31.60
CA ARG A 137 -0.25 25.59 -32.09
C ARG A 137 0.85 25.09 -31.15
N GLU A 138 0.54 24.99 -29.86
CA GLU A 138 1.45 24.48 -28.83
C GLU A 138 1.47 22.95 -28.78
N ALA A 139 0.45 22.28 -29.34
CA ALA A 139 0.38 20.83 -29.32
C ALA A 139 1.53 20.19 -30.10
N LYS A 140 2.34 19.37 -29.41
CA LYS A 140 3.51 18.68 -29.97
C LYS A 140 3.20 17.89 -31.26
N LEU A 141 2.06 17.20 -31.29
CA LEU A 141 1.63 16.43 -32.48
C LEU A 141 1.33 17.33 -33.68
N PHE A 142 0.87 18.55 -33.44
CA PHE A 142 0.64 19.56 -34.49
C PHE A 142 1.96 20.20 -34.93
N GLN A 143 2.84 20.57 -33.99
CA GLN A 143 4.17 21.10 -34.28
C GLN A 143 5.03 20.13 -35.10
N ASN A 144 4.92 18.83 -34.82
CA ASN A 144 5.66 17.78 -35.50
C ASN A 144 5.40 17.71 -37.02
N LEU A 145 4.29 18.26 -37.52
CA LEU A 145 4.04 18.40 -38.96
C LEU A 145 5.17 19.14 -39.66
N ALA A 146 5.70 20.18 -39.03
CA ALA A 146 6.79 21.00 -39.54
C ALA A 146 8.18 20.55 -39.04
N THR A 147 8.36 19.27 -38.74
CA THR A 147 9.64 18.70 -38.30
C THR A 147 10.14 17.60 -39.25
N SER A 148 11.45 17.34 -39.21
CA SER A 148 12.07 16.27 -40.00
C SER A 148 13.11 15.52 -39.18
N LYS A 149 13.09 14.18 -39.30
CA LYS A 149 14.12 13.28 -38.75
C LYS A 149 15.33 13.14 -39.67
N LYS A 150 15.33 13.77 -40.85
CA LYS A 150 16.43 13.73 -41.83
C LYS A 150 17.55 14.70 -41.40
N LYS A 151 18.75 14.54 -41.98
CA LYS A 151 19.90 15.41 -41.73
C LYS A 151 19.51 16.88 -41.91
N LYS A 152 19.80 17.71 -40.90
CA LYS A 152 19.54 19.15 -40.89
C LYS A 152 20.25 19.81 -42.08
N GLY A 153 19.53 20.67 -42.83
CA GLY A 153 20.04 21.32 -44.04
C GLY A 153 20.03 20.46 -45.30
N SER A 154 19.45 19.25 -45.26
CA SER A 154 19.19 18.48 -46.50
C SER A 154 17.94 19.01 -47.21
N LYS A 155 17.97 19.04 -48.54
CA LYS A 155 16.82 19.45 -49.39
C LYS A 155 15.54 18.71 -49.01
N ALA A 156 15.63 17.40 -48.77
CA ALA A 156 14.50 16.57 -48.33
C ALA A 156 13.97 16.95 -46.93
N ALA A 157 14.81 17.44 -46.02
CA ALA A 157 14.35 17.94 -44.72
C ALA A 157 13.62 19.28 -44.86
N GLU A 158 14.15 20.19 -45.67
CA GLU A 158 13.57 21.51 -45.90
C GLU A 158 12.22 21.44 -46.63
N GLU A 159 12.13 20.61 -47.67
CA GLU A 159 10.89 20.36 -48.40
C GLU A 159 9.79 19.79 -47.48
N LYS A 160 10.16 18.84 -46.61
CA LYS A 160 9.23 18.27 -45.63
C LYS A 160 8.75 19.31 -44.61
N ILE A 161 9.66 20.11 -44.06
CA ILE A 161 9.32 21.16 -43.09
C ILE A 161 8.41 22.21 -43.75
N LYS A 162 8.73 22.62 -44.98
CA LYS A 162 7.93 23.58 -45.76
C LYS A 162 6.53 23.04 -46.02
N ALA A 163 6.41 21.80 -46.51
CA ALA A 163 5.12 21.15 -46.72
C ALA A 163 4.31 21.04 -45.41
N GLY A 164 4.98 20.72 -44.30
CA GLY A 164 4.39 20.69 -42.96
C GLY A 164 3.83 22.02 -42.51
N ARG A 165 4.57 23.12 -42.70
CA ARG A 165 4.11 24.49 -42.38
C ARG A 165 2.92 24.92 -43.22
N GLU A 166 2.91 24.58 -44.51
CA GLU A 166 1.76 24.86 -45.37
C GLU A 166 0.52 24.06 -44.96
N LEU A 167 0.70 22.80 -44.56
CA LEU A 167 -0.38 21.99 -44.00
C LEU A 167 -0.92 22.59 -42.68
N GLN A 168 -0.05 23.02 -41.76
CA GLN A 168 -0.46 23.71 -40.52
C GLN A 168 -1.29 24.96 -40.82
N LYS A 169 -0.82 25.83 -41.73
CA LYS A 169 -1.56 27.02 -42.16
C LYS A 169 -2.92 26.65 -42.76
N ALA A 170 -2.98 25.59 -43.56
CA ALA A 170 -4.24 25.13 -44.17
C ALA A 170 -5.23 24.63 -43.12
N ILE A 171 -4.77 23.87 -42.11
CA ILE A 171 -5.59 23.41 -40.98
C ILE A 171 -6.13 24.61 -40.19
N LEU A 172 -5.26 25.55 -39.80
CA LEU A 172 -5.69 26.74 -39.04
C LEU A 172 -6.69 27.60 -39.80
N ARG A 173 -6.51 27.75 -41.13
CA ARG A 173 -7.51 28.43 -41.98
C ARG A 173 -8.84 27.68 -42.05
N ALA A 174 -8.82 26.34 -42.02
CA ALA A 174 -10.05 25.56 -41.98
C ALA A 174 -10.78 25.72 -40.64
N LEU A 175 -10.04 25.65 -39.53
CA LEU A 175 -10.58 25.83 -38.18
C LEU A 175 -11.15 27.24 -37.99
N GLY A 176 -10.47 28.28 -38.49
CA GLY A 176 -10.96 29.67 -38.41
C GLY A 176 -12.21 29.96 -39.23
N LYS A 177 -12.72 29.01 -40.04
CA LYS A 177 -14.03 29.11 -40.70
C LYS A 177 -15.18 28.54 -39.88
N LEU A 178 -14.87 27.77 -38.83
CA LEU A 178 -15.89 27.34 -37.88
C LEU A 178 -16.34 28.54 -37.05
N ASP A 179 -17.59 28.54 -36.62
CA ASP A 179 -18.10 29.52 -35.69
C ASP A 179 -17.40 29.35 -34.33
N GLY A 180 -16.50 30.27 -34.01
CA GLY A 180 -15.73 30.25 -32.76
C GLY A 180 -16.59 30.52 -31.51
N SER A 181 -17.83 30.97 -31.67
CA SER A 181 -18.78 31.17 -30.56
C SER A 181 -19.62 29.92 -30.25
N LYS A 182 -19.78 29.01 -31.22
CA LYS A 182 -20.55 27.78 -31.06
C LYS A 182 -19.82 26.76 -30.20
N VAL A 183 -20.41 26.41 -29.07
CA VAL A 183 -19.95 25.32 -28.19
C VAL A 183 -20.70 24.05 -28.54
N TYR A 184 -19.95 22.98 -28.80
CA TYR A 184 -20.49 21.66 -29.08
C TYR A 184 -20.42 20.83 -27.80
N LEU A 185 -21.58 20.37 -27.31
CA LEU A 185 -21.67 19.44 -26.19
C LEU A 185 -21.55 17.97 -26.63
N ASN A 186 -21.66 17.70 -27.93
CA ASN A 186 -21.55 16.37 -28.50
C ASN A 186 -20.31 16.28 -29.42
N ARG A 187 -19.48 15.25 -29.20
CA ARG A 187 -18.23 15.06 -29.95
C ARG A 187 -18.47 14.76 -31.42
N ASP A 188 -19.47 13.95 -31.74
CA ASP A 188 -19.74 13.54 -33.12
C ASP A 188 -20.25 14.72 -33.95
N ALA A 189 -21.13 15.55 -33.37
CA ALA A 189 -21.56 16.79 -33.99
C ALA A 189 -20.38 17.75 -34.28
N PHE A 190 -19.43 17.86 -33.36
CA PHE A 190 -18.20 18.64 -33.60
C PHE A 190 -17.35 18.02 -34.71
N LEU A 191 -17.19 16.69 -34.72
CA LEU A 191 -16.40 15.99 -35.72
C LEU A 191 -17.01 16.13 -37.13
N GLU A 192 -18.33 16.15 -37.27
CA GLU A 192 -19.01 16.39 -38.54
C GLU A 192 -18.67 17.78 -39.11
N ASP A 193 -18.83 18.84 -38.30
CA ASP A 193 -18.53 20.21 -38.72
C ASP A 193 -17.01 20.39 -38.99
N LEU A 194 -16.15 19.75 -38.20
CA LEU A 194 -14.70 19.74 -38.42
C LEU A 194 -14.33 19.07 -39.76
N GLU A 195 -14.87 17.89 -40.06
CA GLU A 195 -14.61 17.19 -41.31
C GLU A 195 -15.16 17.98 -42.51
N ALA A 196 -16.32 18.62 -42.37
CA ALA A 196 -16.87 19.51 -43.39
C ALA A 196 -15.94 20.71 -43.66
N ALA A 197 -15.42 21.36 -42.62
CA ALA A 197 -14.48 22.46 -42.74
C ALA A 197 -13.16 22.04 -43.40
N LEU A 198 -12.60 20.89 -43.01
CA LEU A 198 -11.39 20.34 -43.62
C LEU A 198 -11.59 19.97 -45.10
N LYS A 199 -12.74 19.37 -45.43
CA LYS A 199 -13.12 19.04 -46.82
C LYS A 199 -13.27 20.29 -47.67
N ALA A 200 -13.94 21.33 -47.16
CA ALA A 200 -14.09 22.62 -47.84
C ALA A 200 -12.74 23.30 -48.08
N ALA A 201 -11.78 23.13 -47.17
CA ALA A 201 -10.40 23.61 -47.32
C ALA A 201 -9.51 22.67 -48.16
N LYS A 202 -10.02 21.53 -48.63
CA LYS A 202 -9.28 20.46 -49.33
C LYS A 202 -8.06 19.95 -48.55
N VAL A 203 -8.18 19.91 -47.22
CA VAL A 203 -7.12 19.47 -46.32
C VAL A 203 -7.37 18.03 -45.90
N LYS A 204 -6.36 17.17 -46.06
CA LYS A 204 -6.36 15.81 -45.50
C LYS A 204 -5.43 15.75 -44.30
N ILE A 205 -5.91 15.18 -43.20
CA ILE A 205 -5.13 15.01 -41.97
C ILE A 205 -5.07 13.53 -41.56
N GLY A 206 -3.96 13.13 -40.94
CA GLY A 206 -3.83 11.81 -40.35
C GLY A 206 -4.34 11.76 -38.90
N ALA A 207 -4.53 10.55 -38.36
CA ALA A 207 -5.02 10.32 -37.00
C ALA A 207 -4.26 11.10 -35.90
N PRO A 208 -2.91 11.21 -35.90
CA PRO A 208 -2.20 11.98 -34.88
C PRO A 208 -2.56 13.47 -34.84
N VAL A 209 -2.78 14.06 -36.02
CA VAL A 209 -3.16 15.47 -36.16
C VAL A 209 -4.61 15.67 -35.77
N LYS A 210 -5.51 14.75 -36.18
CA LYS A 210 -6.91 14.76 -35.75
C LYS A 210 -7.01 14.70 -34.22
N LYS A 211 -6.24 13.81 -33.58
CA LYS A 211 -6.15 13.74 -32.11
C LYS A 211 -5.66 15.06 -31.48
N ALA A 212 -4.67 15.72 -32.10
CA ALA A 212 -4.18 17.01 -31.64
C ALA A 212 -5.25 18.11 -31.71
N ILE A 213 -6.00 18.17 -32.83
CA ILE A 213 -7.09 19.14 -33.01
C ILE A 213 -8.18 18.89 -31.99
N VAL A 214 -8.70 17.66 -31.90
CA VAL A 214 -9.79 17.30 -30.98
C VAL A 214 -9.39 17.61 -29.54
N GLY A 215 -8.18 17.22 -29.11
CA GLY A 215 -7.71 17.49 -27.75
C GLY A 215 -7.49 18.97 -27.44
N ALA A 216 -6.95 19.75 -28.40
CA ALA A 216 -6.72 21.18 -28.20
C ALA A 216 -8.01 22.00 -28.17
N LEU A 217 -9.01 21.57 -28.96
CA LEU A 217 -10.31 22.25 -29.06
C LEU A 217 -11.33 21.77 -28.02
N SER A 218 -10.96 20.79 -27.19
CA SER A 218 -11.80 20.27 -26.11
C SER A 218 -11.49 20.86 -24.74
N GLU A 219 -12.50 20.92 -23.88
CA GLU A 219 -12.40 21.12 -22.42
C GLU A 219 -13.39 20.22 -21.71
N ARG A 220 -13.09 19.89 -20.45
CA ARG A 220 -13.99 19.12 -19.59
C ARG A 220 -15.25 19.92 -19.31
N ASP A 221 -16.38 19.25 -19.42
CA ASP A 221 -17.69 19.87 -19.20
C ASP A 221 -18.67 18.79 -18.74
N GLU A 222 -19.12 18.87 -17.49
CA GLU A 222 -20.04 17.89 -16.91
C GLU A 222 -21.42 17.91 -17.59
N THR A 223 -21.77 19.01 -18.27
CA THR A 223 -23.03 19.15 -19.02
C THR A 223 -22.95 18.59 -20.43
N ALA A 224 -21.74 18.30 -20.92
CA ALA A 224 -21.54 17.72 -22.24
C ALA A 224 -21.91 16.24 -22.29
N ASP A 225 -22.19 15.73 -23.48
CA ASP A 225 -22.47 14.31 -23.70
C ASP A 225 -21.26 13.45 -23.36
N VAL A 226 -21.53 12.18 -23.02
CA VAL A 226 -20.49 11.19 -22.75
C VAL A 226 -19.72 10.92 -24.05
N CYS A 227 -18.39 11.06 -24.00
CA CYS A 227 -17.53 10.59 -25.07
C CYS A 227 -17.49 9.06 -25.07
N THR A 228 -17.76 8.43 -26.21
CA THR A 228 -17.80 6.96 -26.36
C THR A 228 -16.81 6.47 -27.40
N ASP A 229 -16.24 5.29 -27.23
CA ASP A 229 -15.45 4.67 -28.28
C ASP A 229 -16.32 4.31 -29.52
N LYS A 230 -15.70 3.65 -30.51
CA LYS A 230 -16.40 3.24 -31.75
C LYS A 230 -17.51 2.21 -31.53
N ASP A 231 -17.45 1.49 -30.41
CA ASP A 231 -18.40 0.44 -30.05
C ASP A 231 -19.52 1.00 -29.15
N GLY A 232 -19.47 2.30 -28.81
CA GLY A 232 -20.44 2.99 -27.98
C GLY A 232 -20.14 2.90 -26.48
N ASN A 233 -18.99 2.35 -26.07
CA ASN A 233 -18.63 2.27 -24.66
C ASN A 233 -18.11 3.63 -24.17
N PRO A 234 -18.50 4.09 -22.97
CA PRO A 234 -17.95 5.31 -22.38
C PRO A 234 -16.42 5.28 -22.29
N GLU A 235 -15.79 6.37 -22.70
CA GLU A 235 -14.34 6.55 -22.52
C GLU A 235 -14.01 6.98 -21.09
N PRO A 236 -12.91 6.47 -20.49
CA PRO A 236 -12.51 6.84 -19.15
C PRO A 236 -11.90 8.24 -19.09
N ASP A 237 -12.31 8.99 -18.08
CA ASP A 237 -11.70 10.23 -17.69
C ASP A 237 -10.49 9.97 -16.77
N ALA A 238 -9.28 10.17 -17.29
CA ALA A 238 -8.06 9.88 -16.56
C ALA A 238 -7.79 10.80 -15.36
N ASP A 239 -8.30 12.04 -15.34
CA ASP A 239 -8.06 12.97 -14.22
C ASP A 239 -9.10 12.78 -13.10
N LEU A 240 -10.23 12.13 -13.40
CA LEU A 240 -11.25 11.77 -12.41
C LEU A 240 -11.18 10.29 -11.98
N ARG A 241 -10.18 9.53 -12.47
CA ARG A 241 -9.97 8.14 -12.08
C ARG A 241 -9.65 8.03 -10.59
N GLY A 242 -10.42 7.22 -9.89
CA GLY A 242 -10.24 6.90 -8.48
C GLY A 242 -9.70 5.48 -8.26
N TYR A 243 -9.35 5.20 -7.01
CA TYR A 243 -9.02 3.87 -6.54
C TYR A 243 -9.64 3.63 -5.18
N GLU A 244 -10.19 2.45 -4.98
CA GLU A 244 -10.73 2.02 -3.69
C GLU A 244 -10.07 0.71 -3.29
N ASN A 245 -9.80 0.54 -2.00
CA ASN A 245 -9.28 -0.71 -1.45
C ASN A 245 -10.44 -1.46 -0.79
N VAL A 246 -10.95 -2.49 -1.47
CA VAL A 246 -12.03 -3.34 -0.95
C VAL A 246 -11.42 -4.54 -0.23
N PRO A 247 -11.79 -4.86 1.02
CA PRO A 247 -11.28 -6.04 1.71
C PRO A 247 -11.44 -7.32 0.87
N LEU A 248 -10.47 -8.25 0.91
CA LEU A 248 -10.54 -9.50 0.12
C LEU A 248 -11.77 -10.34 0.44
N LYS A 249 -12.24 -10.27 1.69
CA LYS A 249 -13.42 -10.99 2.17
C LYS A 249 -14.76 -10.37 1.72
N GLU A 250 -14.72 -9.27 0.96
CA GLU A 250 -15.91 -8.56 0.47
C GLU A 250 -15.98 -8.58 -1.07
N ASP A 251 -17.20 -8.67 -1.60
CA ASP A 251 -17.45 -8.56 -3.04
C ASP A 251 -17.29 -7.11 -3.52
N ILE A 252 -16.50 -6.92 -4.59
CA ILE A 252 -16.18 -5.59 -5.11
C ILE A 252 -17.39 -4.85 -5.66
N HIS A 253 -18.38 -5.57 -6.20
CA HIS A 253 -19.58 -4.95 -6.77
C HIS A 253 -20.54 -4.52 -5.67
N ALA A 254 -20.72 -5.35 -4.64
CA ALA A 254 -21.49 -4.99 -3.45
C ALA A 254 -20.90 -3.76 -2.75
N TYR A 255 -19.58 -3.71 -2.57
CA TYR A 255 -18.90 -2.52 -2.03
C TYR A 255 -19.13 -1.30 -2.92
N PHE A 256 -18.93 -1.44 -4.24
CA PHE A 256 -19.05 -0.34 -5.18
C PHE A 256 -20.47 0.26 -5.21
N GLU A 257 -21.52 -0.57 -5.22
CA GLU A 257 -22.90 -0.09 -5.19
C GLU A 257 -23.26 0.62 -3.87
N ARG A 258 -22.64 0.22 -2.75
CA ARG A 258 -22.90 0.79 -1.43
C ARG A 258 -22.12 2.08 -1.18
N GLU A 259 -20.82 2.09 -1.50
CA GLU A 259 -19.90 3.15 -1.08
C GLU A 259 -19.51 4.10 -2.22
N VAL A 260 -19.56 3.68 -3.48
CA VAL A 260 -19.07 4.49 -4.61
C VAL A 260 -20.22 5.05 -5.45
N ARG A 261 -21.14 4.17 -5.90
CA ARG A 261 -22.24 4.51 -6.80
C ARG A 261 -23.13 5.66 -6.32
N PRO A 262 -23.48 5.78 -5.01
CA PRO A 262 -24.34 6.88 -4.53
C PRO A 262 -23.68 8.25 -4.65
N HIS A 263 -22.34 8.30 -4.57
CA HIS A 263 -21.57 9.54 -4.68
C HIS A 263 -21.13 9.82 -6.11
N VAL A 264 -20.93 8.77 -6.92
CA VAL A 264 -20.44 8.87 -8.30
C VAL A 264 -21.26 7.98 -9.24
N PRO A 265 -22.49 8.39 -9.62
CA PRO A 265 -23.42 7.55 -10.39
C PRO A 265 -22.95 7.18 -11.79
N ASP A 266 -22.02 7.95 -12.36
CA ASP A 266 -21.48 7.72 -13.70
C ASP A 266 -20.28 6.76 -13.72
N ALA A 267 -19.77 6.37 -12.55
CA ALA A 267 -18.59 5.54 -12.45
C ALA A 267 -18.82 4.06 -12.79
N TRP A 268 -17.74 3.36 -13.14
CA TRP A 268 -17.71 1.90 -13.24
C TRP A 268 -16.36 1.35 -12.77
N ILE A 269 -16.33 0.05 -12.47
CA ILE A 269 -15.10 -0.66 -12.12
C ILE A 269 -14.39 -1.13 -13.39
N ASP A 270 -13.13 -0.76 -13.57
CA ASP A 270 -12.24 -1.41 -14.54
C ASP A 270 -11.62 -2.66 -13.91
N GLN A 271 -12.28 -3.80 -14.12
CA GLN A 271 -11.82 -5.10 -13.60
C GLN A 271 -10.46 -5.50 -14.16
N GLY A 272 -10.13 -5.11 -15.40
CA GLY A 272 -8.85 -5.43 -16.02
C GLY A 272 -7.65 -4.74 -15.35
N LYS A 273 -7.91 -3.68 -14.57
CA LYS A 273 -6.90 -2.96 -13.78
C LYS A 273 -6.99 -3.22 -12.28
N THR A 274 -7.89 -4.10 -11.83
CA THR A 274 -8.02 -4.44 -10.41
C THR A 274 -6.82 -5.28 -9.96
N LYS A 275 -6.27 -4.97 -8.78
CA LYS A 275 -5.08 -5.64 -8.24
C LYS A 275 -5.31 -6.09 -6.81
N VAL A 276 -4.82 -7.28 -6.47
CA VAL A 276 -4.76 -7.73 -5.08
C VAL A 276 -3.52 -7.15 -4.42
N GLY A 277 -3.71 -6.54 -3.25
CA GLY A 277 -2.67 -6.03 -2.37
C GLY A 277 -2.84 -6.55 -0.95
N TYR A 278 -1.79 -6.42 -0.14
CA TYR A 278 -1.83 -6.75 1.28
C TYR A 278 -1.23 -5.59 2.08
N GLU A 279 -1.86 -5.22 3.19
CA GLU A 279 -1.41 -4.18 4.11
C GLU A 279 -1.69 -4.62 5.55
N ILE A 280 -0.69 -4.46 6.43
CA ILE A 280 -0.81 -4.74 7.86
C ILE A 280 -0.83 -3.41 8.61
N PRO A 281 -2.01 -2.83 8.89
CA PRO A 281 -2.12 -1.57 9.59
C PRO A 281 -1.93 -1.79 11.10
N LEU A 282 -0.68 -1.81 11.57
CA LEU A 282 -0.35 -2.03 12.99
C LEU A 282 -1.15 -1.11 13.93
N ASN A 283 -1.31 0.17 13.55
CA ASN A 283 -2.09 1.12 14.35
C ASN A 283 -3.56 0.70 14.47
N ARG A 284 -4.20 0.19 13.42
CA ARG A 284 -5.61 -0.26 13.49
C ARG A 284 -5.78 -1.40 14.51
N HIS A 285 -4.77 -2.26 14.66
CA HIS A 285 -4.86 -3.44 15.50
C HIS A 285 -4.31 -3.25 16.91
N PHE A 286 -3.24 -2.46 17.08
CA PHE A 286 -2.51 -2.36 18.34
C PHE A 286 -2.54 -0.97 18.97
N TYR A 287 -3.02 0.06 18.27
CA TYR A 287 -3.13 1.39 18.88
C TYR A 287 -4.16 1.37 20.00
N LYS A 288 -3.71 1.71 21.20
CA LYS A 288 -4.58 2.05 22.33
C LYS A 288 -4.43 3.53 22.59
N TYR A 289 -5.56 4.24 22.55
CA TYR A 289 -5.58 5.63 22.97
C TYR A 289 -5.19 5.70 24.46
N GLN A 290 -4.07 6.35 24.75
CA GLN A 290 -3.69 6.70 26.11
C GLN A 290 -4.12 8.15 26.34
N PRO A 291 -5.17 8.40 27.16
CA PRO A 291 -5.51 9.75 27.53
C PRO A 291 -4.32 10.40 28.26
N PRO A 292 -4.09 11.71 28.09
CA PRO A 292 -3.10 12.42 28.89
C PRO A 292 -3.45 12.30 30.38
N ARG A 293 -2.42 12.28 31.24
CA ARG A 293 -2.63 12.28 32.69
C ARG A 293 -3.45 13.51 33.14
N PRO A 294 -4.30 13.39 34.18
CA PRO A 294 -5.09 14.50 34.71
C PRO A 294 -4.22 15.70 35.08
N LEU A 295 -4.78 16.91 34.96
CA LEU A 295 -4.04 18.14 35.25
C LEU A 295 -3.66 18.22 36.72
N GLU A 296 -4.51 17.71 37.61
CA GLU A 296 -4.32 17.70 39.05
C GLU A 296 -3.09 16.87 39.47
N GLU A 297 -2.80 15.78 38.76
CA GLU A 297 -1.58 14.98 38.96
C GLU A 297 -0.33 15.74 38.51
N ILE A 298 -0.43 16.45 37.37
CA ILE A 298 0.67 17.28 36.87
C ILE A 298 0.98 18.42 37.86
N GLU A 299 -0.05 19.08 38.39
CA GLU A 299 0.08 20.14 39.39
C GLU A 299 0.70 19.62 40.70
N ALA A 300 0.29 18.43 41.15
CA ALA A 300 0.85 17.78 42.33
C ALA A 300 2.35 17.44 42.14
N ASP A 301 2.72 16.91 40.98
CA ASP A 301 4.12 16.61 40.62
C ASP A 301 4.96 17.90 40.59
N ILE A 302 4.45 18.98 39.99
CA ILE A 302 5.13 20.29 39.95
C ILE A 302 5.35 20.83 41.36
N ALA A 303 4.31 20.84 42.21
CA ALA A 303 4.42 21.32 43.58
C ALA A 303 5.38 20.47 44.44
N GLY A 304 5.47 19.16 44.16
CA GLY A 304 6.47 18.27 44.74
C GLY A 304 7.90 18.66 44.34
N LEU A 305 8.13 18.82 43.04
CA LEU A 305 9.43 19.23 42.49
C LEU A 305 9.86 20.61 43.00
N GLU A 306 8.93 21.57 43.15
CA GLU A 306 9.23 22.87 43.74
C GLU A 306 9.75 22.76 45.18
N LYS A 307 9.13 21.89 45.99
CA LYS A 307 9.59 21.64 47.36
C LYS A 307 10.98 21.01 47.39
N ASP A 308 11.23 20.06 46.49
CA ASP A 308 12.53 19.39 46.39
C ASP A 308 13.62 20.37 45.94
N ILE A 309 13.33 21.23 44.96
CA ILE A 309 14.25 22.29 44.50
C ILE A 309 14.58 23.26 45.65
N VAL A 310 13.57 23.73 46.40
CA VAL A 310 13.79 24.63 47.55
C VAL A 310 14.63 23.95 48.63
N LYS A 311 14.41 22.66 48.89
CA LYS A 311 15.21 21.88 49.84
C LYS A 311 16.66 21.78 49.38
N MET A 312 16.90 21.41 48.13
CA MET A 312 18.25 21.33 47.55
C MET A 312 18.97 22.67 47.58
N LEU A 313 18.28 23.77 47.27
CA LEU A 313 18.88 25.12 47.33
C LEU A 313 19.27 25.52 48.76
N ARG A 314 18.50 25.13 49.78
CA ARG A 314 18.88 25.36 51.17
C ARG A 314 20.12 24.57 51.58
N GLU A 315 20.20 23.31 51.19
CA GLU A 315 21.37 22.44 51.47
C GLU A 315 22.68 22.93 50.81
N VAL A 316 22.60 23.79 49.79
CA VAL A 316 23.77 24.38 49.10
C VAL A 316 24.17 25.75 49.69
N VAL A 317 23.26 26.42 50.38
CA VAL A 317 23.48 27.76 50.96
C VAL A 317 23.91 27.69 52.44
N GLU A 318 23.74 26.54 53.09
CA GLU A 318 24.34 26.20 54.40
C GLU A 318 25.75 25.59 54.26
#